data_AF-A0A367IPN3-F1
#
_entry.id   AF-A0A367IPN3-F1
#
_cell.length_a   1.000
_cell.length_b   1.000
_cell.length_c   1.000
_cell.angle_alpha   90.00
_cell.angle_beta   90.00
_cell.angle_gamma   90.00
#
_symmetry.space_group_name_H-M   'P 1'
#
loop_
_entity.id
_entity.type
_entity.pdbx_description
1 polymer ?
#
loop_
_entity_poly.entity_id
_entity_poly.type
_entity_poly.pdbx_seq_one_letter_code
_entity_poly.pdbx_strand_id
1 'polypeptide(L)'
;YEASRFAATLRRNLWKEHLGLIPDAPPDEVTDAMLPLPTPQVDTTDSEEDRQVMDPLDEDTLALWNSTAKTNTIAFRHVFHCVPDDTVTTWEEYKTFYPDPSQIDIGHVHDPEMSVDEIRDHLANIHGHLVEFPYHFLENVDLQGESIPFIGDDIQELYT
;
A
#
# COMPACT_ATOMS: atom_id res chain seq x y z
N TYR A 1 26.42 7.60 11.80
CA TYR A 1 26.66 6.50 10.85
C TYR A 1 26.94 7.12 9.49
N GLU A 2 27.94 6.63 8.74
CA GLU A 2 28.23 7.15 7.39
C GLU A 2 27.61 6.22 6.34
N ALA A 3 26.68 6.76 5.54
CA ALA A 3 26.00 6.04 4.46
C ALA A 3 26.40 6.61 3.10
N SER A 4 26.33 5.80 2.04
CA SER A 4 26.54 6.31 0.69
C SER A 4 25.42 7.28 0.31
N ARG A 5 25.78 8.43 -0.30
CA ARG A 5 24.80 9.48 -0.66
C ARG A 5 23.68 8.92 -1.52
N PHE A 6 24.02 8.15 -2.56
CA PHE A 6 23.03 7.60 -3.49
C PHE A 6 22.01 6.69 -2.78
N ALA A 7 22.44 5.73 -1.97
CA ALA A 7 21.53 4.81 -1.30
C ALA A 7 20.68 5.53 -0.24
N ALA A 8 21.27 6.47 0.50
CA ALA A 8 20.55 7.26 1.49
C ALA A 8 19.45 8.11 0.85
N THR A 9 19.78 8.88 -0.20
CA THR A 9 18.80 9.72 -0.91
C THR A 9 17.68 8.88 -1.53
N LEU A 10 18.01 7.77 -2.21
CA LEU A 10 17.01 6.90 -2.80
C LEU A 10 16.06 6.31 -1.75
N ARG A 11 16.61 5.73 -0.66
CA ARG A 11 15.78 5.15 0.41
C ARG A 11 14.87 6.20 1.04
N ARG A 12 15.40 7.39 1.37
CA ARG A 12 14.60 8.46 1.99
C ARG A 12 13.49 8.94 1.06
N ASN A 13 13.76 9.06 -0.24
CA ASN A 13 12.72 9.42 -1.21
C ASN A 13 11.61 8.35 -1.29
N LEU A 14 11.97 7.06 -1.35
CA LEU A 14 10.97 5.98 -1.34
C LEU A 14 10.13 5.98 -0.05
N TRP A 15 10.77 6.23 1.11
CA TRP A 15 10.05 6.32 2.37
C TRP A 15 9.09 7.51 2.40
N LYS A 16 9.54 8.69 1.97
CA LYS A 16 8.66 9.88 1.87
C LYS A 16 7.49 9.63 0.93
N GLU A 17 7.71 8.94 -0.20
CA GLU A 17 6.66 8.57 -1.14
C GLU A 17 5.63 7.64 -0.48
N HIS A 18 6.07 6.51 0.08
CA HIS A 18 5.20 5.51 0.71
C HIS A 18 4.44 6.04 1.93
N LEU A 19 5.02 6.99 2.66
CA LEU A 19 4.40 7.64 3.82
C LEU A 19 3.55 8.85 3.45
N GLY A 20 3.50 9.24 2.17
CA GLY A 20 2.73 10.41 1.73
C GLY A 20 3.28 11.75 2.21
N LEU A 21 4.59 11.83 2.45
CA LEU A 21 5.29 13.05 2.87
C LEU A 21 5.73 13.92 1.69
N ILE A 22 5.63 13.41 0.45
CA ILE A 22 5.89 14.19 -0.76
C ILE A 22 4.63 15.02 -1.07
N PRO A 23 4.75 16.33 -1.31
CA PRO A 23 3.61 17.17 -1.66
C PRO A 23 2.99 16.72 -2.99
N ASP A 24 1.67 16.89 -3.10
CA ASP A 24 0.94 16.67 -4.35
C ASP A 24 1.49 17.58 -5.45
N ALA A 25 1.68 17.00 -6.63
CA ALA A 25 2.18 17.69 -7.81
C ALA A 25 1.41 17.24 -9.05
N PRO A 26 1.16 18.13 -10.02
CA PRO A 26 0.48 17.76 -11.26
C PRO A 26 1.25 16.65 -12.00
N PRO A 27 0.56 15.61 -12.50
CA PRO A 27 1.22 14.49 -13.19
C PRO A 27 1.89 14.90 -14.51
N ASP A 28 1.42 15.99 -15.12
CA ASP A 28 1.93 16.52 -16.39
C ASP A 28 3.10 17.52 -16.22
N GLU A 29 3.49 17.82 -14.98
CA GLU A 29 4.59 18.74 -14.70
C GLU A 29 5.95 18.05 -14.82
N VAL A 30 6.74 18.44 -15.81
CA VAL A 30 8.09 17.92 -16.01
C VAL A 30 9.02 18.46 -14.91
N THR A 31 9.54 17.56 -14.08
CA THR A 31 10.51 17.91 -13.03
C THR A 31 11.95 17.67 -13.49
N ASP A 32 12.93 18.25 -12.79
CA ASP A 32 14.36 18.03 -13.04
C ASP A 32 14.75 16.54 -12.94
N ALA A 33 14.01 15.75 -12.16
CA ALA A 33 14.19 14.30 -12.04
C ALA A 33 13.85 13.53 -13.32
N MET A 34 13.03 14.10 -14.20
CA MET A 34 12.61 13.51 -15.47
C MET A 34 13.52 13.89 -16.63
N LEU A 35 14.43 14.86 -16.43
CA LEU A 35 15.31 15.36 -17.48
C LEU A 35 16.65 14.60 -17.50
N PRO A 36 17.22 14.35 -18.70
CA PRO A 36 18.54 13.75 -18.81
C PRO A 36 19.63 14.74 -18.36
N LEU A 37 20.86 14.22 -18.23
CA LEU A 37 22.04 15.07 -18.03
C LEU A 37 22.12 16.16 -19.13
N PRO A 38 22.56 17.40 -18.80
CA PRO A 38 23.29 17.80 -17.59
C PRO A 38 22.42 18.39 -16.46
N THR A 39 21.09 18.22 -16.50
CA THR A 39 20.21 18.79 -15.47
C THR A 39 20.55 18.21 -14.08
N PRO A 40 20.92 19.05 -13.09
CA PRO A 40 21.22 18.57 -11.75
C PRO A 40 19.94 18.15 -11.04
N GLN A 41 20.04 17.10 -10.21
CA GLN A 41 18.94 16.67 -9.36
C GLN A 41 18.79 17.62 -8.16
N VAL A 42 17.54 17.93 -7.80
CA VAL A 42 17.23 18.75 -6.63
C VAL A 42 17.52 17.93 -5.36
N ASP A 43 18.36 18.48 -4.47
CA ASP A 43 18.64 17.87 -3.18
C ASP A 43 17.56 18.27 -2.17
N THR A 44 16.85 17.28 -1.64
CA THR A 44 15.77 17.47 -0.65
C THR A 44 16.12 16.88 0.73
N THR A 45 17.39 16.53 0.95
CA THR A 45 17.84 15.81 2.16
C THR A 45 17.87 16.64 3.44
N ASP A 46 17.55 17.94 3.36
CA ASP A 46 17.48 18.86 4.51
C ASP A 46 16.04 19.26 4.88
N SER A 47 15.03 18.73 4.19
CA SER A 47 13.60 18.99 4.49
C SER A 47 13.17 18.39 5.82
N GLU A 48 12.08 18.91 6.39
CA GLU A 48 11.55 18.41 7.67
C GLU A 48 11.05 16.96 7.53
N GLU A 49 10.46 16.66 6.37
CA GLU A 49 10.03 15.33 5.98
C GLU A 49 11.22 14.37 5.84
N ASP A 50 12.38 14.86 5.37
CA ASP A 50 13.59 14.03 5.31
C ASP A 50 14.11 13.66 6.70
N ARG A 51 13.97 14.57 7.68
CA ARG A 51 14.36 14.30 9.08
C ARG A 51 13.54 13.16 9.68
N GLN A 52 12.24 13.12 9.40
CA GLN A 52 11.33 12.07 9.87
C GLN A 52 11.67 10.67 9.35
N VAL A 53 12.41 10.57 8.24
CA VAL A 53 12.79 9.27 7.66
C VAL A 53 14.30 9.09 7.63
N MET A 54 15.07 9.97 8.29
CA MET A 54 16.52 10.05 8.16
C MET A 54 17.22 8.79 8.66
N ASP A 55 16.81 8.35 9.84
CA ASP A 55 17.29 7.14 10.51
C ASP A 55 16.23 6.03 10.41
N PRO A 56 16.44 5.00 9.57
CA PRO A 56 15.45 3.94 9.39
C PRO A 56 15.31 2.99 10.59
N LEU A 57 16.16 3.11 11.62
CA LEU A 57 16.11 2.30 12.84
C LEU A 57 15.61 3.08 14.06
N ASP A 58 15.33 4.36 13.88
CA ASP A 58 14.78 5.21 14.93
C ASP A 58 13.36 4.78 15.30
N GLU A 59 13.04 4.84 16.60
CA GLU A 59 11.75 4.35 17.12
C GLU A 59 10.57 5.18 16.59
N ASP A 60 10.71 6.51 16.51
CA ASP A 60 9.65 7.38 16.00
C ASP A 60 9.43 7.15 14.50
N THR A 61 10.51 6.96 13.76
CA THR A 61 10.50 6.65 12.33
C THR A 61 9.80 5.31 12.04
N LEU A 62 10.08 4.26 12.83
CA LEU A 62 9.42 2.96 12.73
C LEU A 62 7.96 3.02 13.23
N ALA A 63 7.66 3.81 14.25
CA ALA A 63 6.31 4.01 14.74
C ALA A 63 5.43 4.68 13.66
N LEU A 64 5.95 5.72 13.01
CA LEU A 64 5.29 6.36 11.87
C LEU A 64 5.00 5.34 10.77
N TRP A 65 6.02 4.58 10.34
CA TRP A 65 5.88 3.53 9.31
C TRP A 65 4.75 2.53 9.62
N ASN A 66 4.80 1.93 10.81
CA ASN A 66 3.81 0.91 11.18
C ASN A 66 2.41 1.51 11.38
N SER A 67 2.31 2.71 11.98
CA SER A 67 1.01 3.35 12.20
C SER A 67 0.33 3.77 10.89
N THR A 68 1.09 4.26 9.92
CA THR A 68 0.58 4.63 8.60
C THR A 68 0.11 3.39 7.86
N ALA A 69 0.92 2.32 7.82
CA ALA A 69 0.55 1.05 7.21
C ALA A 69 -0.77 0.52 7.78
N LYS A 70 -0.89 0.47 9.10
CA LYS A 70 -2.08 -0.02 9.81
C LYS A 70 -3.32 0.86 9.53
N THR A 71 -3.16 2.18 9.59
CA THR A 71 -4.26 3.13 9.37
C THR A 71 -4.80 2.99 7.95
N ASN A 72 -3.90 2.95 6.96
CA ASN A 72 -4.26 2.75 5.57
C ASN A 72 -4.96 1.41 5.36
N THR A 73 -4.41 0.30 5.88
CA THR A 73 -5.03 -1.03 5.78
C THR A 73 -6.45 -1.05 6.35
N ILE A 74 -6.66 -0.45 7.52
CA ILE A 74 -7.99 -0.35 8.14
C ILE A 74 -8.93 0.49 7.27
N ALA A 75 -8.50 1.66 6.81
CA ALA A 75 -9.33 2.52 5.97
C ALA A 75 -9.73 1.84 4.65
N PHE A 76 -8.78 1.21 3.96
CA PHE A 76 -9.05 0.47 2.72
C PHE A 76 -10.01 -0.70 2.95
N ARG A 77 -9.81 -1.47 4.04
CA ARG A 77 -10.71 -2.56 4.43
C ARG A 77 -12.14 -2.05 4.62
N HIS A 78 -12.33 -0.97 5.37
CA HIS A 78 -13.66 -0.43 5.66
C HIS A 78 -14.38 0.11 4.44
N VAL A 79 -13.69 0.85 3.57
CA VAL A 79 -14.34 1.53 2.44
C VAL A 79 -14.58 0.56 1.27
N PHE A 80 -13.60 -0.28 0.94
CA PHE A 80 -13.59 -1.03 -0.31
C PHE A 80 -13.80 -2.53 -0.16
N HIS A 81 -13.67 -3.09 1.05
CA HIS A 81 -13.65 -4.55 1.26
C HIS A 81 -12.66 -5.26 0.32
N CYS A 82 -11.48 -4.65 0.15
CA CYS A 82 -10.44 -5.18 -0.71
C CYS A 82 -9.79 -6.44 -0.11
N VAL A 83 -9.31 -7.32 -0.99
CA VAL A 83 -8.58 -8.54 -0.67
C VAL A 83 -7.18 -8.47 -1.30
N PRO A 84 -6.15 -9.12 -0.73
CA PRO A 84 -6.16 -9.99 0.45
C PRO A 84 -6.36 -9.25 1.77
N ASP A 85 -6.92 -9.93 2.79
CA ASP A 85 -7.18 -9.36 4.12
C ASP A 85 -7.14 -10.41 5.25
N ASP A 86 -6.55 -10.08 6.40
CA ASP A 86 -6.41 -11.00 7.55
C ASP A 86 -7.73 -11.37 8.23
N THR A 87 -8.81 -10.63 8.00
CA THR A 87 -10.14 -10.98 8.53
C THR A 87 -10.85 -12.05 7.70
N VAL A 88 -10.24 -12.49 6.60
CA VAL A 88 -10.77 -13.47 5.65
C VAL A 88 -9.86 -14.69 5.61
N THR A 89 -10.19 -15.72 6.39
CA THR A 89 -9.36 -16.93 6.55
C THR A 89 -9.86 -18.13 5.75
N THR A 90 -11.08 -18.06 5.19
CA THR A 90 -11.71 -19.13 4.41
C THR A 90 -12.35 -18.63 3.10
N TRP A 91 -12.62 -19.55 2.16
CA TRP A 91 -13.36 -19.23 0.92
C TRP A 91 -14.81 -18.79 1.18
N GLU A 92 -15.44 -19.26 2.26
CA GLU A 92 -16.80 -18.88 2.63
C GLU A 92 -16.84 -17.43 3.13
N GLU A 93 -15.89 -17.07 3.98
CA GLU A 93 -15.67 -15.68 4.42
C GLU A 93 -15.34 -14.78 3.23
N TYR A 94 -14.47 -15.22 2.33
CA TYR A 94 -14.11 -14.47 1.12
C TYR A 94 -15.33 -14.10 0.29
N LYS A 95 -16.21 -15.08 -0.01
CA LYS A 95 -17.41 -14.86 -0.82
C LYS A 95 -18.42 -13.94 -0.14
N THR A 96 -18.40 -13.87 1.19
CA THR A 96 -19.29 -13.01 1.98
C THR A 96 -18.72 -11.59 2.09
N PHE A 97 -17.41 -11.47 2.21
CA PHE A 97 -16.71 -10.21 2.42
C PHE A 97 -16.49 -9.42 1.13
N TYR A 98 -16.02 -10.08 0.07
CA TYR A 98 -15.63 -9.43 -1.17
C TYR A 98 -16.88 -8.98 -1.96
N PRO A 99 -16.92 -7.72 -2.46
CA PRO A 99 -18.07 -7.21 -3.22
C PRO A 99 -18.37 -8.05 -4.45
N ASP A 100 -19.66 -8.28 -4.74
CA ASP A 100 -20.08 -8.99 -5.96
C ASP A 100 -19.68 -8.16 -7.20
N PRO A 101 -18.75 -8.65 -8.05
CA PRO A 101 -18.27 -7.90 -9.22
C PRO A 101 -19.34 -7.65 -10.28
N SER A 102 -20.47 -8.35 -10.22
CA SER A 102 -21.61 -8.10 -11.11
C SER A 102 -22.47 -6.91 -10.70
N GLN A 103 -22.32 -6.46 -9.45
CA GLN A 103 -23.10 -5.37 -8.85
C GLN A 103 -22.23 -4.14 -8.59
N ILE A 104 -20.98 -4.34 -8.20
CA ILE A 104 -20.05 -3.28 -7.82
C ILE A 104 -18.78 -3.40 -8.65
N ASP A 105 -18.43 -2.32 -9.33
CA ASP A 105 -17.20 -2.23 -10.11
C ASP A 105 -15.98 -2.37 -9.21
N ILE A 106 -14.95 -3.08 -9.69
CA ILE A 106 -13.74 -3.35 -8.93
C ILE A 106 -13.10 -2.03 -8.45
N GLY A 107 -12.74 -1.97 -7.17
CA GLY A 107 -12.11 -0.80 -6.55
C GLY A 107 -13.08 0.32 -6.15
N HIS A 108 -14.39 0.13 -6.30
CA HIS A 108 -15.40 1.07 -5.81
C HIS A 108 -15.79 0.75 -4.36
N VAL A 109 -16.48 1.70 -3.72
CA VAL A 109 -17.00 1.55 -2.36
C VAL A 109 -17.91 0.32 -2.29
N HIS A 110 -17.68 -0.54 -1.30
CA HIS A 110 -18.36 -1.83 -1.19
C HIS A 110 -19.85 -1.72 -0.82
N ASP A 111 -20.23 -0.66 -0.11
CA ASP A 111 -21.60 -0.39 0.30
C ASP A 111 -22.09 0.89 -0.41
N PRO A 112 -22.99 0.77 -1.41
CA PRO A 112 -23.55 1.92 -2.12
C PRO A 112 -24.36 2.87 -1.23
N GLU A 113 -24.82 2.42 -0.06
CA GLU A 113 -25.59 3.22 0.89
C GLU A 113 -24.70 3.95 1.91
N MET A 114 -23.39 3.71 1.91
CA MET A 114 -22.43 4.39 2.77
C MET A 114 -22.40 5.90 2.47
N SER A 115 -22.44 6.72 3.52
CA SER A 115 -22.49 8.17 3.34
C SER A 115 -21.18 8.75 2.83
N VAL A 116 -21.25 9.80 2.01
CA VAL A 116 -20.07 10.50 1.49
C VAL A 116 -19.18 11.06 2.60
N ASP A 117 -19.79 11.49 3.71
CA ASP A 117 -19.05 12.02 4.84
C ASP A 117 -18.27 10.92 5.56
N GLU A 118 -18.87 9.75 5.76
CA GLU A 118 -18.18 8.58 6.32
C GLU A 118 -17.03 8.10 5.43
N ILE A 119 -17.25 8.01 4.11
CA ILE A 119 -16.20 7.66 3.15
C ILE A 119 -15.04 8.66 3.25
N ARG A 120 -15.35 9.97 3.29
CA ARG A 120 -14.34 11.02 3.40
C ARG A 120 -13.59 10.93 4.73
N ASP A 121 -14.28 10.67 5.83
CA ASP A 121 -13.68 10.55 7.15
C ASP A 121 -12.67 9.40 7.20
N HIS A 122 -12.97 8.25 6.58
CA HIS A 122 -12.03 7.15 6.48
C HIS A 122 -10.85 7.46 5.54
N LEU A 123 -11.12 7.96 4.33
CA LEU A 123 -10.09 8.20 3.31
C LEU A 123 -9.18 9.40 3.65
N ALA A 124 -9.65 10.38 4.41
CA ALA A 124 -8.86 11.53 4.83
C ALA A 124 -7.70 11.16 5.77
N ASN A 125 -7.76 10.00 6.42
CA ASN A 125 -6.69 9.49 7.28
C ASN A 125 -5.60 8.73 6.51
N ILE A 126 -5.80 8.51 5.19
CA ILE A 126 -4.84 7.76 4.37
C ILE A 126 -3.69 8.68 3.98
N HIS A 127 -2.47 8.21 4.22
CA HIS A 127 -1.24 8.88 3.80
C HIS A 127 -0.36 7.93 3.00
N GLY A 128 0.04 8.38 1.80
CA GLY A 128 0.83 7.57 0.88
C GLY A 128 0.11 6.29 0.47
N HIS A 129 0.86 5.21 0.31
CA HIS A 129 0.35 3.93 -0.21
C HIS A 129 0.88 2.71 0.54
N LEU A 130 1.49 2.93 1.72
CA LEU A 130 1.93 1.85 2.58
C LEU A 130 0.73 1.13 3.20
N VAL A 131 0.71 -0.20 3.15
CA VAL A 131 -0.29 -1.07 3.80
C VAL A 131 0.41 -2.27 4.44
N GLU A 132 -0.18 -2.81 5.50
CA GLU A 132 0.26 -4.08 6.09
C GLU A 132 0.00 -5.24 5.13
N PHE A 133 0.98 -6.13 4.97
CA PHE A 133 0.80 -7.34 4.21
C PHE A 133 0.02 -8.37 5.04
N PRO A 134 -1.11 -8.90 4.55
CA PRO A 134 -1.95 -9.84 5.30
C PRO A 134 -1.33 -11.25 5.28
N TYR A 135 -0.97 -11.77 6.45
CA TYR A 135 -0.35 -13.10 6.61
C TYR A 135 -1.37 -14.22 6.88
N HIS A 136 -2.59 -13.88 7.29
CA HIS A 136 -3.66 -14.80 7.68
C HIS A 136 -4.74 -14.97 6.61
N PHE A 137 -4.62 -14.25 5.49
CA PHE A 137 -5.54 -14.38 4.37
C PHE A 137 -5.58 -15.82 3.84
N LEU A 138 -6.77 -16.42 3.85
CA LEU A 138 -7.02 -17.80 3.43
C LEU A 138 -6.13 -18.85 4.15
N GLU A 139 -5.65 -18.58 5.36
CA GLU A 139 -4.75 -19.50 6.08
C GLU A 139 -5.39 -20.87 6.41
N ASN A 140 -6.73 -20.93 6.47
CA ASN A 140 -7.48 -22.16 6.74
C ASN A 140 -7.90 -22.90 5.46
N VAL A 141 -7.30 -22.54 4.32
CA VAL A 141 -7.55 -23.13 3.00
C VAL A 141 -6.26 -23.74 2.46
N ASP A 142 -6.38 -24.92 1.86
CA ASP A 142 -5.29 -25.47 1.06
C ASP A 142 -5.24 -24.74 -0.30
N LEU A 143 -4.17 -23.98 -0.52
CA LEU A 143 -3.93 -23.19 -1.74
C LEU A 143 -3.00 -23.93 -2.72
N GLN A 144 -2.89 -25.25 -2.61
CA GLN A 144 -2.14 -26.06 -3.57
C GLN A 144 -2.99 -26.38 -4.81
N GLY A 145 -2.32 -26.69 -5.92
CA GLY A 145 -2.95 -26.74 -7.26
C GLY A 145 -4.20 -27.62 -7.36
N GLU A 146 -4.28 -28.75 -6.65
CA GLU A 146 -5.45 -29.66 -6.70
C GLU A 146 -6.65 -29.15 -5.88
N SER A 147 -6.42 -28.26 -4.91
CA SER A 147 -7.41 -27.74 -3.97
C SER A 147 -7.93 -26.34 -4.35
N ILE A 148 -7.29 -25.67 -5.30
CA ILE A 148 -7.78 -24.41 -5.89
C ILE A 148 -8.76 -24.73 -7.03
N PRO A 149 -10.03 -24.29 -7.01
CA PRO A 149 -11.07 -24.68 -7.98
C PRO A 149 -10.80 -24.33 -9.45
N PHE A 150 -9.72 -23.61 -9.75
CA PHE A 150 -9.43 -23.00 -11.06
C PHE A 150 -8.03 -23.33 -11.59
N ILE A 151 -7.19 -24.03 -10.82
CA ILE A 151 -5.84 -24.42 -11.23
C ILE A 151 -5.90 -25.92 -11.58
N GLY A 152 -5.52 -26.27 -12.81
CA GLY A 152 -5.41 -27.68 -13.22
C GLY A 152 -4.09 -28.31 -12.78
N ASP A 153 -4.03 -29.65 -12.78
CA ASP A 153 -2.89 -30.47 -12.32
C ASP A 153 -1.54 -30.12 -12.98
N ASP A 154 -1.54 -29.50 -14.18
CA ASP A 154 -0.35 -29.31 -15.01
C ASP A 154 0.55 -28.11 -14.67
N ILE A 155 0.29 -27.38 -13.57
CA ILE A 155 0.86 -26.01 -13.40
C ILE A 155 1.82 -25.88 -12.19
N GLN A 156 2.08 -26.94 -11.41
CA GLN A 156 2.91 -26.81 -10.20
C GLN A 156 4.36 -26.37 -10.46
N GLU A 157 4.96 -26.70 -11.60
CA GLU A 157 6.33 -26.26 -11.95
C GLU A 157 6.44 -24.77 -12.31
N LEU A 158 5.32 -24.07 -12.58
CA LEU A 158 5.33 -22.64 -12.91
C LEU A 158 5.26 -21.73 -11.68
N TYR A 159 5.02 -22.29 -10.48
CA TYR A 159 4.77 -21.53 -9.25
C TYR A 159 5.88 -21.70 -8.19
N THR A 160 7.04 -22.27 -8.56
CA THR A 160 8.23 -22.39 -7.68
C THR A 160 9.29 -21.35 -7.99
#